data_AF-A0A833WX07-F1
#
_entry.id   AF-A0A833WX07-F1
#
_cell.length_a   1.000
_cell.length_b   1.000
_cell.length_c   1.000
_cell.angle_alpha   90.00
_cell.angle_beta   90.00
_cell.angle_gamma   90.00
#
_symmetry.space_group_name_H-M   'P 1'
#
loop_
_entity.id
_entity.type
_entity.pdbx_description
1 polymer ?
#
loop_
_entity_poly.entity_id
_entity_poly.type
_entity_poly.pdbx_seq_one_letter_code
_entity_poly.pdbx_strand_id
1 'polypeptide(L)'
;MKLIIASSAVALLAIQVNAHGYLSQPAAYFPNSIDTSYNGLLTESSDAAFSGLKWNDSPEGNTAMFKKAFPNSKFKTLKALMDTVASDCGKTSLTGSPVDVSSLSSMTWQNDQEQKGFIDSHHGPCEAWIDDKRVFHSDDCRADFTTYPAEIPIDFSSCSGDCTFTFYWLALHEPNWQVYKQCAPITNGSGGGAQTQTTDAPATTTAASTEAPATTEAPSTTDESTSADILQTTDAPASDGEYTSAPTTTAPAAGTVAPVDVTEALSTNAPAATSTSNCKARRRRMTANLRSEN
;
A
#
# COMPACT_ATOMS: atom_id res chain seq x y z
N MET A 1 -5.06 -47.94 -41.21
CA MET A 1 -4.45 -47.36 -39.99
C MET A 1 -5.44 -46.39 -39.38
N LYS A 2 -5.87 -46.60 -38.13
CA LYS A 2 -6.69 -45.64 -37.37
C LYS A 2 -5.74 -44.84 -36.49
N LEU A 3 -5.55 -43.56 -36.81
CA LEU A 3 -4.81 -42.62 -35.97
C LEU A 3 -5.73 -42.18 -34.83
N ILE A 4 -5.40 -42.60 -33.61
CA ILE A 4 -6.01 -42.09 -32.39
C ILE A 4 -5.19 -40.86 -32.00
N ILE A 5 -5.78 -39.68 -32.15
CA ILE A 5 -5.18 -38.41 -31.68
C ILE A 5 -5.60 -38.28 -30.21
N ALA A 6 -4.67 -38.51 -29.30
CA ALA A 6 -4.85 -38.23 -27.88
C ALA A 6 -4.62 -36.73 -27.64
N SER A 7 -5.71 -35.98 -27.46
CA SER A 7 -5.65 -34.58 -27.06
C SER A 7 -5.35 -34.49 -25.56
N SER A 8 -4.09 -34.25 -25.20
CA SER A 8 -3.70 -33.93 -23.82
C SER A 8 -4.14 -32.49 -23.50
N ALA A 9 -5.19 -32.35 -22.69
CA ALA A 9 -5.56 -31.06 -22.11
C ALA A 9 -4.57 -30.72 -21.00
N VAL A 10 -3.68 -29.74 -21.26
CA VAL A 10 -2.82 -29.15 -20.23
C VAL A 10 -3.69 -28.21 -19.39
N ALA A 11 -4.02 -28.62 -18.17
CA ALA A 11 -4.66 -27.75 -17.20
C ALA A 11 -3.63 -26.72 -16.71
N LEU A 12 -3.78 -25.46 -17.14
CA LEU A 12 -3.06 -24.32 -16.58
C LEU A 12 -3.55 -24.10 -15.15
N LEU A 13 -2.81 -24.62 -14.16
CA LEU A 13 -2.95 -24.22 -12.77
C LEU A 13 -2.52 -22.76 -12.69
N ALA A 14 -3.46 -21.85 -12.43
CA ALA A 14 -3.17 -20.47 -12.12
C ALA A 14 -2.42 -20.44 -10.77
N ILE A 15 -1.10 -20.34 -10.85
CA ILE A 15 -0.26 -19.99 -9.70
C ILE A 15 -0.67 -18.58 -9.25
N GLN A 16 -1.30 -18.49 -8.09
CA GLN A 16 -1.55 -17.23 -7.42
C GLN A 16 -0.18 -16.65 -7.05
N VAL A 17 0.30 -15.68 -7.83
CA VAL A 17 1.59 -15.03 -7.59
C VAL A 17 1.41 -13.93 -6.56
N ASN A 18 2.05 -14.11 -5.40
CA ASN A 18 2.00 -13.18 -4.29
C ASN A 18 3.09 -12.11 -4.45
N ALA A 19 2.94 -11.26 -5.47
CA ALA A 19 4.06 -10.55 -6.07
C ALA A 19 4.21 -9.08 -5.66
N HIS A 20 3.49 -8.53 -4.67
CA HIS A 20 3.55 -7.07 -4.38
C HIS A 20 3.90 -6.70 -2.92
N GLY A 21 3.87 -7.66 -2.00
CA GLY A 21 4.37 -7.52 -0.63
C GLY A 21 3.30 -7.36 0.45
N TYR A 22 3.66 -7.67 1.69
CA TYR A 22 2.76 -7.65 2.85
C TYR A 22 3.43 -7.11 4.12
N LEU A 23 2.60 -6.64 5.04
CA LEU A 23 2.97 -6.21 6.38
C LEU A 23 3.26 -7.45 7.25
N SER A 24 4.54 -7.78 7.39
CA SER A 24 5.00 -8.94 8.16
C SER A 24 5.20 -8.65 9.64
N GLN A 25 5.43 -7.38 10.01
CA GLN A 25 5.50 -6.95 11.40
C GLN A 25 4.97 -5.51 11.55
N PRO A 26 4.06 -5.20 12.50
CA PRO A 26 3.22 -6.16 13.20
C PRO A 26 2.43 -6.99 12.19
N ALA A 27 2.49 -8.33 12.32
CA ALA A 27 1.95 -9.23 11.31
C ALA A 27 0.46 -8.96 11.04
N ALA A 28 0.13 -8.63 9.78
CA ALA A 28 -1.25 -8.51 9.37
C ALA A 28 -1.93 -9.89 9.33
N TYR A 29 -3.20 -9.95 9.73
CA TYR A 29 -3.98 -11.16 9.63
C TYR A 29 -4.71 -11.24 8.29
N PHE A 30 -4.43 -12.30 7.52
CA PHE A 30 -5.08 -12.60 6.25
C PHE A 30 -6.04 -13.77 6.40
N PRO A 31 -7.37 -13.56 6.30
CA PRO A 31 -8.35 -14.63 6.52
C PRO A 31 -8.27 -15.79 5.53
N ASN A 32 -7.78 -15.54 4.30
CA ASN A 32 -7.83 -16.47 3.18
C ASN A 32 -6.44 -16.74 2.59
N SER A 33 -5.41 -16.87 3.44
CA SER A 33 -3.97 -16.84 3.09
C SER A 33 -3.48 -15.47 2.63
N ILE A 34 -2.16 -15.29 2.59
CA ILE A 34 -1.53 -14.01 2.21
C ILE A 34 -1.95 -13.65 0.78
N ASP A 35 -2.68 -12.54 0.65
CA ASP A 35 -3.09 -11.93 -0.62
C ASP A 35 -2.45 -10.54 -0.72
N THR A 36 -1.45 -10.42 -1.58
CA THR A 36 -0.72 -9.17 -1.84
C THR A 36 -1.24 -8.40 -3.06
N SER A 37 -2.41 -8.75 -3.57
CA SER A 37 -3.03 -7.95 -4.63
C SER A 37 -3.33 -6.53 -4.11
N TYR A 38 -3.25 -5.53 -4.99
CA TYR A 38 -3.63 -4.15 -4.67
C TYR A 38 -5.13 -4.07 -4.28
N ASN A 39 -5.46 -3.05 -3.49
CA ASN A 39 -6.80 -2.83 -2.95
C ASN A 39 -7.69 -1.99 -3.87
N GLY A 40 -7.09 -1.15 -4.70
CA GLY A 40 -7.79 -0.29 -5.65
C GLY A 40 -6.83 0.42 -6.60
N LEU A 41 -7.40 1.19 -7.50
CA LEU A 41 -6.66 2.00 -8.47
C LEU A 41 -7.00 3.47 -8.28
N LEU A 42 -5.96 4.31 -8.33
CA LEU A 42 -6.08 5.76 -8.48
C LEU A 42 -5.48 6.17 -9.82
N THR A 43 -5.86 7.33 -10.32
CA THR A 43 -5.32 7.89 -11.56
C THR A 43 -5.18 9.40 -11.43
N GLU A 44 -4.68 10.04 -12.48
CA GLU A 44 -4.66 11.52 -12.56
C GLU A 44 -6.04 12.18 -12.37
N SER A 45 -7.13 11.42 -12.57
CA SER A 45 -8.50 11.92 -12.40
C SER A 45 -8.97 11.94 -10.93
N SER A 46 -8.23 11.30 -10.02
CA SER A 46 -8.59 11.21 -8.60
C SER A 46 -8.59 12.58 -7.91
N ASP A 47 -7.81 13.53 -8.41
CA ASP A 47 -7.78 14.91 -7.93
C ASP A 47 -7.32 15.89 -9.00
N ALA A 48 -7.86 17.11 -8.98
CA ALA A 48 -7.53 18.15 -9.96
C ALA A 48 -6.05 18.54 -9.94
N ALA A 49 -5.34 18.35 -8.81
CA ALA A 49 -3.90 18.60 -8.73
C ALA A 49 -3.04 17.69 -9.60
N PHE A 50 -3.58 16.54 -10.05
CA PHE A 50 -2.85 15.56 -10.85
C PHE A 50 -3.16 15.63 -12.35
N SER A 51 -4.28 16.27 -12.69
CA SER A 51 -4.84 16.25 -14.04
C SER A 51 -3.93 16.94 -15.06
N GLY A 52 -3.69 16.27 -16.19
CA GLY A 52 -2.89 16.81 -17.29
C GLY A 52 -1.38 16.79 -17.04
N LEU A 53 -0.93 16.15 -15.95
CA LEU A 53 0.48 15.88 -15.70
C LEU A 53 0.93 14.61 -16.41
N LYS A 54 2.24 14.43 -16.55
CA LYS A 54 2.83 13.24 -17.17
C LYS A 54 2.95 12.12 -16.14
N TRP A 55 2.28 10.99 -16.40
CA TRP A 55 2.25 9.80 -15.52
C TRP A 55 2.74 8.52 -16.21
N ASN A 56 3.30 8.64 -17.41
CA ASN A 56 3.90 7.55 -18.20
C ASN A 56 5.42 7.69 -18.28
N ASP A 57 6.05 8.15 -17.19
CA ASP A 57 7.51 8.16 -17.02
C ASP A 57 7.98 6.88 -16.30
N SER A 58 9.27 6.85 -15.92
CA SER A 58 9.82 5.91 -14.95
C SER A 58 9.07 5.93 -13.61
N PRO A 59 9.09 4.83 -12.83
CA PRO A 59 8.53 4.80 -11.47
C PRO A 59 9.04 5.95 -10.59
N GLU A 60 10.34 6.24 -10.64
CA GLU A 60 10.98 7.35 -9.92
C GLU A 60 10.48 8.70 -10.43
N GLY A 61 10.36 8.86 -11.76
CA GLY A 61 9.85 10.07 -12.39
C GLY A 61 8.39 10.37 -12.01
N ASN A 62 7.53 9.35 -12.03
CA ASN A 62 6.15 9.47 -11.60
C ASN A 62 6.05 9.76 -10.09
N THR A 63 6.92 9.15 -9.27
CA THR A 63 6.99 9.42 -7.82
C THR A 63 7.41 10.84 -7.52
N ALA A 64 8.44 11.35 -8.21
CA ALA A 64 8.84 12.75 -8.12
C ALA A 64 7.71 13.70 -8.57
N MET A 65 6.95 13.33 -9.60
CA MET A 65 5.77 14.08 -10.05
C MET A 65 4.68 14.12 -8.98
N PHE A 66 4.36 12.98 -8.37
CA PHE A 66 3.40 12.88 -7.28
C PHE A 66 3.82 13.73 -6.08
N LYS A 67 5.07 13.58 -5.62
CA LYS A 67 5.63 14.40 -4.54
C LYS A 67 5.48 15.90 -4.79
N LYS A 68 5.68 16.35 -6.04
CA LYS A 68 5.52 17.75 -6.43
C LYS A 68 4.06 18.19 -6.51
N ALA A 69 3.17 17.33 -6.99
CA ALA A 69 1.76 17.65 -7.23
C ALA A 69 0.90 17.55 -5.95
N PHE A 70 1.16 16.56 -5.10
CA PHE A 70 0.35 16.21 -3.93
C PHE A 70 0.11 17.37 -2.94
N PRO A 71 1.06 18.28 -2.67
CA PRO A 71 0.81 19.44 -1.83
C PRO A 71 -0.33 20.36 -2.32
N ASN A 72 -0.62 20.35 -3.62
CA ASN A 72 -1.72 21.12 -4.22
C ASN A 72 -3.05 20.37 -4.18
N SER A 73 -3.05 19.12 -3.71
CA SER A 73 -4.26 18.30 -3.66
C SER A 73 -5.25 18.79 -2.61
N LYS A 74 -6.54 18.49 -2.84
CA LYS A 74 -7.57 18.64 -1.80
C LYS A 74 -7.32 17.70 -0.62
N PHE A 75 -6.70 16.54 -0.87
CA PHE A 75 -6.31 15.60 0.17
C PHE A 75 -5.04 16.09 0.86
N LYS A 76 -5.00 15.96 2.19
CA LYS A 76 -3.86 16.42 3.00
C LYS A 76 -2.95 15.29 3.47
N THR A 77 -3.37 14.06 3.29
CA THR A 77 -2.64 12.86 3.66
C THR A 77 -2.86 11.77 2.63
N LEU A 78 -1.87 10.90 2.48
CA LEU A 78 -1.96 9.78 1.56
C LEU A 78 -3.13 8.86 1.95
N LYS A 79 -3.31 8.63 3.26
CA LYS A 79 -4.51 7.96 3.82
C LYS A 79 -5.81 8.53 3.25
N ALA A 80 -6.00 9.85 3.31
CA ALA A 80 -7.26 10.46 2.86
C ALA A 80 -7.51 10.29 1.36
N LEU A 81 -6.45 10.25 0.54
CA LEU A 81 -6.57 9.96 -0.90
C LEU A 81 -6.87 8.47 -1.13
N MET A 82 -6.10 7.57 -0.52
CA MET A 82 -6.20 6.13 -0.74
C MET A 82 -7.50 5.52 -0.19
N ASP A 83 -8.01 6.04 0.92
CA ASP A 83 -9.29 5.60 1.51
C ASP A 83 -10.49 5.85 0.57
N THR A 84 -10.35 6.67 -0.49
CA THR A 84 -11.41 6.84 -1.49
C THR A 84 -11.67 5.59 -2.33
N VAL A 85 -10.69 4.69 -2.41
CA VAL A 85 -10.79 3.42 -3.16
C VAL A 85 -10.49 2.19 -2.30
N ALA A 86 -9.97 2.37 -1.09
CA ALA A 86 -9.66 1.31 -0.12
C ALA A 86 -10.02 1.75 1.31
N SER A 87 -11.31 1.94 1.60
CA SER A 87 -11.77 2.51 2.88
C SER A 87 -11.67 1.54 4.07
N ASP A 88 -11.68 0.24 3.83
CA ASP A 88 -11.55 -0.82 4.85
C ASP A 88 -10.09 -1.30 5.01
N CYS A 89 -9.88 -2.43 5.68
CA CYS A 89 -8.54 -3.02 5.84
C CYS A 89 -8.07 -3.84 4.63
N GLY A 90 -8.71 -3.67 3.47
CA GLY A 90 -8.27 -4.25 2.23
C GLY A 90 -8.32 -5.78 2.25
N LYS A 91 -7.16 -6.41 2.11
CA LYS A 91 -7.02 -7.88 2.13
C LYS A 91 -6.79 -8.47 3.52
N THR A 92 -6.72 -7.61 4.52
CA THR A 92 -6.40 -7.97 5.91
C THR A 92 -7.62 -7.76 6.81
N SER A 93 -7.63 -8.39 7.97
CA SER A 93 -8.72 -8.29 8.95
C SER A 93 -8.20 -7.97 10.35
N LEU A 94 -8.97 -7.15 11.08
CA LEU A 94 -8.73 -6.83 12.48
C LEU A 94 -9.24 -7.90 13.45
N THR A 95 -9.84 -8.97 12.95
CA THR A 95 -10.35 -10.08 13.79
C THR A 95 -9.26 -11.05 14.25
N GLY A 96 -8.01 -10.87 13.79
CA GLY A 96 -6.87 -11.63 14.26
C GLY A 96 -6.49 -11.27 15.70
N SER A 97 -5.64 -12.08 16.33
CA SER A 97 -5.07 -11.74 17.63
C SER A 97 -4.21 -10.47 17.53
N PRO A 98 -4.38 -9.48 18.43
CA PRO A 98 -3.53 -8.29 18.44
C PRO A 98 -2.05 -8.64 18.63
N VAL A 99 -1.18 -7.96 17.90
CA VAL A 99 0.28 -8.08 18.03
C VAL A 99 0.76 -7.12 19.11
N ASP A 100 1.49 -7.63 20.12
CA ASP A 100 2.15 -6.77 21.11
C ASP A 100 3.36 -6.07 20.48
N VAL A 101 3.28 -4.75 20.36
CA VAL A 101 4.31 -3.91 19.73
C VAL A 101 5.25 -3.25 20.74
N SER A 102 5.15 -3.56 22.04
CA SER A 102 5.95 -2.92 23.10
C SER A 102 7.47 -3.12 22.97
N SER A 103 7.90 -4.15 22.24
CA SER A 103 9.30 -4.45 21.95
C SER A 103 9.76 -4.01 20.56
N LEU A 104 8.85 -3.44 19.75
CA LEU A 104 9.13 -3.05 18.38
C LEU A 104 9.47 -1.56 18.29
N SER A 105 10.38 -1.24 17.38
CA SER A 105 10.70 0.15 16.99
C SER A 105 10.55 0.39 15.49
N SER A 106 10.10 -0.63 14.77
CA SER A 106 9.92 -0.64 13.33
C SER A 106 8.76 -1.56 12.94
N MET A 107 8.18 -1.29 11.78
CA MET A 107 7.36 -2.25 11.04
C MET A 107 8.18 -2.85 9.89
N THR A 108 7.78 -4.03 9.41
CA THR A 108 8.40 -4.68 8.26
C THR A 108 7.41 -4.94 7.15
N TRP A 109 7.77 -4.54 5.94
CA TRP A 109 7.06 -4.85 4.70
C TRP A 109 7.94 -5.74 3.84
N GLN A 110 7.39 -6.83 3.29
CA GLN A 110 8.20 -7.78 2.53
C GLN A 110 7.44 -8.46 1.41
N ASN A 111 8.19 -8.78 0.36
CA ASN A 111 7.84 -9.65 -0.75
C ASN A 111 8.86 -10.80 -0.76
N ASP A 112 8.39 -11.97 -0.34
CA ASP A 112 9.21 -13.18 -0.24
C ASP A 112 9.63 -13.71 -1.61
N GLN A 113 8.80 -13.53 -2.64
CA GLN A 113 9.07 -14.03 -3.99
C GLN A 113 10.26 -13.30 -4.62
N GLU A 114 10.33 -11.98 -4.45
CA GLU A 114 11.39 -11.14 -4.99
C GLU A 114 12.56 -10.96 -4.01
N GLN A 115 12.44 -11.46 -2.77
CA GLN A 115 13.39 -11.21 -1.68
C GLN A 115 13.68 -9.71 -1.50
N LYS A 116 12.61 -8.90 -1.48
CA LYS A 116 12.66 -7.44 -1.37
C LYS A 116 11.60 -6.93 -0.41
N GLY A 117 11.84 -5.78 0.23
CA GLY A 117 10.78 -5.05 0.91
C GLY A 117 9.77 -4.52 -0.11
N PHE A 118 10.11 -3.37 -0.70
CA PHE A 118 9.43 -2.83 -1.86
C PHE A 118 10.14 -3.29 -3.14
N ILE A 119 9.38 -3.61 -4.17
CA ILE A 119 9.94 -4.04 -5.46
C ILE A 119 10.45 -2.83 -6.21
N ASP A 120 11.57 -2.97 -6.91
CA ASP A 120 12.25 -1.88 -7.63
C ASP A 120 11.37 -1.15 -8.63
N SER A 121 10.42 -1.83 -9.25
CA SER A 121 9.51 -1.16 -10.18
C SER A 121 8.45 -0.31 -9.49
N HIS A 122 8.20 -0.46 -8.18
CA HIS A 122 7.05 0.12 -7.48
C HIS A 122 7.44 1.32 -6.61
N HIS A 123 8.08 2.32 -7.18
CA HIS A 123 8.32 3.57 -6.46
C HIS A 123 7.01 4.27 -6.08
N GLY A 124 7.05 4.99 -4.95
CA GLY A 124 5.95 5.84 -4.53
C GLY A 124 5.83 6.04 -3.01
N PRO A 125 4.96 6.97 -2.59
CA PRO A 125 4.86 7.38 -1.20
C PRO A 125 4.22 6.30 -0.32
N CYS A 126 4.54 6.34 0.96
CA CYS A 126 3.86 5.52 1.96
C CYS A 126 3.64 6.27 3.28
N GLU A 127 2.61 5.88 4.01
CA GLU A 127 2.28 6.39 5.33
C GLU A 127 1.96 5.23 6.27
N ALA A 128 2.29 5.40 7.56
CA ALA A 128 1.82 4.51 8.61
C ALA A 128 1.02 5.29 9.66
N TRP A 129 -0.01 4.63 10.17
CA TRP A 129 -0.99 5.22 11.09
C TRP A 129 -1.24 4.26 12.26
N ILE A 130 -1.38 4.84 13.44
CA ILE A 130 -1.94 4.17 14.62
C ILE A 130 -3.24 4.90 14.93
N ASP A 131 -4.35 4.19 14.75
CA ASP A 131 -5.70 4.76 14.73
C ASP A 131 -5.77 6.00 13.82
N ASP A 132 -6.09 7.16 14.40
CA ASP A 132 -6.20 8.43 13.67
C ASP A 132 -4.90 9.26 13.67
N LYS A 133 -3.79 8.73 14.21
CA LYS A 133 -2.50 9.43 14.26
C LYS A 133 -1.55 8.88 13.21
N ARG A 134 -1.09 9.75 12.31
CA ARG A 134 0.02 9.43 11.41
C ARG A 134 1.31 9.34 12.24
N VAL A 135 1.97 8.20 12.15
CA VAL A 135 3.24 7.92 12.86
C VAL A 135 4.43 7.84 11.91
N PHE A 136 4.18 7.73 10.60
CA PHE A 136 5.23 7.72 9.57
C PHE A 136 4.74 8.30 8.25
N HIS A 137 5.67 8.90 7.49
CA HIS A 137 5.49 9.34 6.10
C HIS A 137 6.83 9.29 5.37
N SER A 138 6.84 8.76 4.15
CA SER A 138 7.92 8.98 3.17
C SER A 138 7.31 9.24 1.79
N ASP A 139 8.01 10.05 1.00
CA ASP A 139 7.60 10.38 -0.37
C ASP A 139 7.95 9.28 -1.37
N ASP A 140 8.91 8.39 -1.04
CA ASP A 140 9.31 7.26 -1.87
C ASP A 140 9.88 6.13 -1.00
N CYS A 141 9.01 5.21 -0.60
CA CYS A 141 9.39 4.15 0.33
C CYS A 141 10.25 3.07 -0.32
N ARG A 142 10.15 2.90 -1.65
CA ARG A 142 11.12 2.06 -2.34
C ARG A 142 12.50 2.69 -2.25
N ALA A 143 12.66 3.99 -2.53
CA ALA A 143 13.97 4.62 -2.46
C ALA A 143 14.57 4.63 -1.05
N ASP A 144 13.75 4.88 -0.02
CA ASP A 144 14.21 5.02 1.36
C ASP A 144 14.51 3.67 2.05
N PHE A 145 13.81 2.59 1.69
CA PHE A 145 13.93 1.28 2.34
C PHE A 145 14.22 0.17 1.33
N THR A 146 15.52 -0.14 1.16
CA THR A 146 16.00 -1.05 0.11
C THR A 146 16.27 -2.47 0.59
N THR A 147 16.04 -2.77 1.86
CA THR A 147 16.36 -4.05 2.48
C THR A 147 15.25 -5.09 2.29
N TYR A 148 15.54 -6.34 2.66
CA TYR A 148 14.54 -7.41 2.80
C TYR A 148 14.62 -8.00 4.22
N PRO A 149 13.55 -7.89 5.03
CA PRO A 149 12.37 -7.06 4.76
C PRO A 149 12.73 -5.55 4.70
N ALA A 150 11.84 -4.71 4.16
CA ALA A 150 11.96 -3.26 4.34
C ALA A 150 11.59 -2.94 5.78
N GLU A 151 12.57 -2.42 6.54
CA GLU A 151 12.38 -2.05 7.95
C GLU A 151 12.13 -0.55 8.06
N ILE A 152 10.89 -0.17 8.42
CA ILE A 152 10.45 1.23 8.50
C ILE A 152 10.33 1.62 9.97
N PRO A 153 11.05 2.64 10.45
CA PRO A 153 10.96 3.08 11.85
C PRO A 153 9.55 3.57 12.20
N ILE A 154 8.99 3.04 13.27
CA ILE A 154 7.66 3.42 13.79
C ILE A 154 7.76 3.68 15.28
N ASP A 155 7.23 4.84 15.69
CA ASP A 155 6.95 5.12 17.10
C ASP A 155 5.56 4.57 17.47
N PHE A 156 5.54 3.41 18.14
CA PHE A 156 4.31 2.78 18.61
C PHE A 156 3.73 3.38 19.89
N SER A 157 4.38 4.39 20.49
CA SER A 157 3.97 4.96 21.79
C SER A 157 2.59 5.60 21.78
N SER A 158 2.02 5.93 20.62
CA SER A 158 0.65 6.44 20.53
C SER A 158 -0.42 5.38 20.72
N CYS A 159 -0.07 4.10 20.63
CA CYS A 159 -1.01 3.04 20.95
C CYS A 159 -1.17 2.91 22.47
N SER A 160 -2.42 2.96 22.96
CA SER A 160 -2.77 2.79 24.37
C SER A 160 -3.90 1.79 24.50
N GLY A 161 -3.58 0.56 24.92
CA GLY A 161 -4.54 -0.54 24.93
C GLY A 161 -4.59 -1.24 23.57
N ASP A 162 -5.79 -1.43 23.04
CA ASP A 162 -6.03 -2.01 21.71
C ASP A 162 -6.08 -0.90 20.65
N CYS A 163 -5.28 -1.02 19.60
CA CYS A 163 -5.22 -0.05 18.51
C CYS A 163 -5.20 -0.74 17.15
N THR A 164 -5.41 0.05 16.09
CA THR A 164 -5.22 -0.39 14.72
C THR A 164 -3.97 0.24 14.14
N PHE A 165 -2.99 -0.58 13.76
CA PHE A 165 -1.91 -0.15 12.88
C PHE A 165 -2.38 -0.27 11.44
N THR A 166 -2.20 0.78 10.64
CA THR A 166 -2.49 0.76 9.20
C THR A 166 -1.30 1.27 8.41
N PHE A 167 -0.88 0.50 7.42
CA PHE A 167 0.15 0.89 6.46
C PHE A 167 -0.46 1.12 5.08
N TYR A 168 -0.08 2.23 4.45
CA TYR A 168 -0.51 2.66 3.12
C TYR A 168 0.71 2.81 2.24
N TRP A 169 0.71 2.23 1.05
CA TRP A 169 1.71 2.45 0.02
C TRP A 169 1.04 2.62 -1.35
N LEU A 170 1.42 3.66 -2.09
CA LEU A 170 0.92 3.94 -3.43
C LEU A 170 2.04 3.68 -4.44
N ALA A 171 1.88 2.69 -5.31
CA ALA A 171 2.85 2.42 -6.36
C ALA A 171 2.51 3.20 -7.65
N LEU A 172 3.49 3.93 -8.17
CA LEU A 172 3.36 4.89 -9.28
C LEU A 172 4.07 4.40 -10.56
N HIS A 173 4.17 3.08 -10.74
CA HIS A 173 4.93 2.46 -11.82
C HIS A 173 4.26 2.55 -13.20
N GLU A 174 2.97 2.87 -13.24
CA GLU A 174 2.16 3.06 -14.44
C GLU A 174 1.08 4.14 -14.19
N PRO A 175 0.36 4.63 -15.21
CA PRO A 175 -0.68 5.66 -15.03
C PRO A 175 -1.87 5.25 -14.14
N ASN A 176 -2.09 3.94 -13.98
CA ASN A 176 -3.05 3.38 -13.03
C ASN A 176 -2.32 3.04 -11.73
N TRP A 177 -2.33 3.96 -10.77
CA TRP A 177 -1.57 3.81 -9.54
C TRP A 177 -2.20 2.76 -8.64
N GLN A 178 -1.38 1.83 -8.18
CA GLN A 178 -1.84 0.70 -7.39
C GLN A 178 -1.80 1.05 -5.90
N VAL A 179 -2.94 0.89 -5.23
CA VAL A 179 -3.14 1.21 -3.82
C VAL A 179 -2.92 -0.04 -2.99
N TYR A 180 -1.94 -0.02 -2.09
CA TYR A 180 -1.73 -1.06 -1.09
C TYR A 180 -2.05 -0.52 0.30
N LYS A 181 -2.94 -1.22 0.99
CA LYS A 181 -3.37 -0.91 2.34
C LYS A 181 -3.50 -2.21 3.12
N GLN A 182 -2.83 -2.26 4.26
CA GLN A 182 -2.90 -3.40 5.17
C GLN A 182 -3.01 -2.92 6.61
N CYS A 183 -3.84 -3.59 7.40
CA CYS A 183 -4.04 -3.32 8.80
C CYS A 183 -3.56 -4.48 9.67
N ALA A 184 -3.14 -4.17 10.89
CA ALA A 184 -2.93 -5.14 11.95
C ALA A 184 -3.56 -4.63 13.25
N PRO A 185 -4.31 -5.47 13.99
CA PRO A 185 -4.65 -5.17 15.37
C PRO A 185 -3.36 -5.21 16.20
N ILE A 186 -3.12 -4.18 17.01
CA ILE A 186 -1.93 -4.09 17.86
C ILE A 186 -2.29 -3.74 19.30
N THR A 187 -1.41 -4.11 20.22
CA THR A 187 -1.43 -3.63 21.60
C THR A 187 -0.07 -3.10 21.99
N ASN A 188 -0.02 -2.11 22.87
CA ASN A 188 1.23 -1.62 23.44
C ASN A 188 1.19 -1.80 24.95
N GLY A 189 1.54 -3.01 25.39
CA GLY A 189 1.60 -3.35 26.81
C GLY A 189 2.78 -2.62 27.46
N SER A 190 2.54 -1.89 28.54
CA SER A 190 3.61 -1.39 29.39
C SER A 190 4.29 -2.55 30.15
N GLY A 191 5.14 -3.32 29.47
CA GLY A 191 6.05 -4.31 30.03
C GLY A 191 5.43 -5.64 30.48
N GLY A 192 5.91 -6.74 29.89
CA GLY A 192 5.96 -8.06 30.54
C GLY A 192 4.92 -9.08 30.08
N GLY A 193 5.01 -9.52 28.83
CA GLY A 193 4.32 -10.73 28.36
C GLY A 193 5.14 -11.44 27.29
N ALA A 194 6.02 -12.36 27.69
CA ALA A 194 6.64 -13.29 26.75
C ALA A 194 5.52 -14.04 26.01
N GLN A 195 5.48 -13.92 24.68
CA GLN A 195 4.58 -14.74 23.87
C GLN A 195 4.96 -16.20 24.09
N THR A 196 4.12 -16.91 24.83
CA THR A 196 4.13 -18.36 24.83
C THR A 196 3.40 -18.75 23.54
N GLN A 197 4.13 -19.26 22.55
CA GLN A 197 3.51 -20.00 21.46
C GLN A 197 2.81 -21.21 22.07
N THR A 198 1.49 -21.14 22.27
CA THR A 198 0.67 -22.33 22.49
C THR A 198 0.40 -22.95 21.13
N THR A 199 1.28 -23.85 20.73
CA THR A 199 0.95 -24.90 19.76
C THR A 199 0.03 -25.88 20.50
N ASP A 200 -1.27 -25.83 20.23
CA ASP A 200 -2.21 -26.85 20.71
C ASP A 200 -1.87 -28.19 20.04
N ALA A 201 -1.18 -29.06 20.79
CA ALA A 201 -1.04 -30.48 20.50
C ALA A 201 -1.88 -31.28 21.52
N PRO A 202 -2.62 -32.33 21.11
CA PRO A 202 -3.53 -33.03 22.01
C PRO A 202 -2.78 -33.79 23.11
N ALA A 203 -3.23 -33.59 24.34
CA ALA A 203 -2.72 -34.26 25.54
C ALA A 203 -2.86 -35.79 25.45
N THR A 204 -1.73 -36.50 25.61
CA THR A 204 -1.74 -37.91 26.02
C THR A 204 -1.11 -37.98 27.42
N THR A 205 -1.94 -38.32 28.39
CA THR A 205 -1.59 -38.63 29.79
C THR A 205 -0.75 -39.91 29.85
N THR A 206 0.38 -39.90 30.58
CA THR A 206 0.82 -40.99 31.49
C THR A 206 1.98 -40.50 32.37
N ALA A 207 1.95 -40.93 33.63
CA ALA A 207 2.71 -40.44 34.76
C ALA A 207 4.13 -41.03 34.93
N ALA A 208 4.90 -40.27 35.70
CA ALA A 208 6.21 -40.46 36.35
C ALA A 208 6.72 -41.88 36.67
N SER A 209 8.05 -42.07 36.55
CA SER A 209 8.97 -42.33 37.69
C SER A 209 10.45 -42.38 37.28
N THR A 210 11.26 -41.61 38.03
CA THR A 210 12.53 -41.93 38.70
C THR A 210 13.58 -42.85 38.03
N GLU A 211 14.80 -42.34 37.83
CA GLU A 211 16.06 -42.67 38.57
C GLU A 211 17.31 -42.43 37.68
N ALA A 212 18.36 -41.84 38.26
CA ALA A 212 19.75 -41.83 37.75
C ALA A 212 20.52 -42.93 38.51
N PRO A 213 21.63 -43.55 38.03
CA PRO A 213 22.90 -42.81 37.85
C PRO A 213 23.95 -43.36 36.83
N ALA A 214 24.93 -42.51 36.56
CA ALA A 214 26.40 -42.74 36.43
C ALA A 214 27.05 -43.59 35.31
N THR A 215 27.97 -42.88 34.61
CA THR A 215 29.41 -43.17 34.33
C THR A 215 29.92 -43.96 33.10
N THR A 216 30.97 -43.37 32.48
CA THR A 216 32.12 -43.97 31.74
C THR A 216 31.84 -44.30 30.25
N GLU A 217 32.63 -43.94 29.22
CA GLU A 217 34.08 -43.74 29.02
C GLU A 217 34.33 -42.90 27.73
N ALA A 218 35.46 -42.18 27.66
CA ALA A 218 36.14 -41.72 26.42
C ALA A 218 37.15 -42.82 25.97
N PRO A 219 37.98 -42.75 24.88
CA PRO A 219 38.36 -41.61 24.01
C PRO A 219 38.62 -41.93 22.50
N SER A 220 39.11 -40.90 21.78
CA SER A 220 39.92 -40.88 20.52
C SER A 220 39.30 -41.40 19.22
N THR A 221 39.45 -40.75 18.05
CA THR A 221 40.64 -40.18 17.38
C THR A 221 40.25 -38.98 16.49
N THR A 222 40.94 -37.83 16.53
CA THR A 222 42.04 -37.42 15.62
C THR A 222 41.86 -37.85 14.16
N ASP A 223 41.55 -36.91 13.27
CA ASP A 223 42.54 -36.47 12.28
C ASP A 223 42.19 -35.09 11.69
N GLU A 224 43.25 -34.31 11.63
CA GLU A 224 43.40 -32.94 11.19
C GLU A 224 43.80 -32.94 9.70
N SER A 225 43.79 -31.74 9.10
CA SER A 225 44.60 -31.31 7.95
C SER A 225 43.83 -31.20 6.61
N THR A 226 43.98 -30.18 5.78
CA THR A 226 44.52 -28.81 5.84
C THR A 226 44.09 -28.15 4.51
N SER A 227 43.83 -26.85 4.57
CA SER A 227 43.77 -25.81 3.53
C SER A 227 44.07 -26.12 2.05
N ALA A 228 43.30 -25.49 1.16
CA ALA A 228 43.86 -24.53 0.20
C ALA A 228 42.77 -23.65 -0.47
N ASP A 229 43.11 -22.37 -0.51
CA ASP A 229 42.54 -21.21 -1.20
C ASP A 229 42.50 -21.36 -2.73
N ILE A 230 41.39 -20.93 -3.37
CA ILE A 230 41.42 -20.40 -4.75
C ILE A 230 40.34 -19.32 -4.90
N LEU A 231 40.79 -18.06 -5.05
CA LEU A 231 40.05 -16.94 -5.64
C LEU A 231 39.66 -17.26 -7.09
N GLN A 232 38.39 -17.09 -7.46
CA GLN A 232 38.03 -16.81 -8.84
C GLN A 232 36.77 -15.93 -8.96
N THR A 233 37.02 -14.67 -9.29
CA THR A 233 36.11 -13.75 -9.98
C THR A 233 35.57 -14.36 -11.26
N THR A 234 34.26 -14.31 -11.45
CA THR A 234 33.63 -14.44 -12.77
C THR A 234 32.47 -13.45 -12.89
N ASP A 235 32.50 -12.73 -14.01
CA ASP A 235 31.68 -11.59 -14.40
C ASP A 235 30.16 -11.84 -14.38
N ALA A 236 29.45 -10.77 -14.00
CA ALA A 236 28.02 -10.60 -14.22
C ALA A 236 27.73 -10.38 -15.71
N PRO A 237 26.70 -11.02 -16.30
CA PRO A 237 26.08 -10.49 -17.49
C PRO A 237 25.05 -9.43 -17.08
N ALA A 238 25.31 -8.19 -17.50
CA ALA A 238 24.27 -7.18 -17.67
C ALA A 238 23.28 -7.73 -18.72
N SER A 239 22.04 -7.95 -18.30
CA SER A 239 20.93 -8.21 -19.21
C SER A 239 20.20 -6.90 -19.46
N ASP A 240 20.59 -6.21 -20.52
CA ASP A 240 19.80 -5.14 -21.13
C ASP A 240 18.50 -5.75 -21.68
N GLY A 241 17.45 -5.71 -20.86
CA GLY A 241 16.10 -6.05 -21.26
C GLY A 241 15.53 -4.94 -22.14
N GLU A 242 15.71 -5.08 -23.45
CA GLU A 242 15.01 -4.30 -24.47
C GLU A 242 13.50 -4.62 -24.38
N TYR A 243 12.73 -3.70 -23.79
CA TYR A 243 11.28 -3.83 -23.70
C TYR A 243 10.67 -3.71 -25.11
N THR A 244 10.30 -4.87 -25.64
CA THR A 244 9.48 -5.00 -26.84
C THR A 244 8.11 -4.36 -26.55
N SER A 245 7.77 -3.31 -27.29
CA SER A 245 6.45 -2.66 -27.21
C SER A 245 5.34 -3.65 -27.62
N ALA A 246 4.32 -3.80 -26.77
CA ALA A 246 3.12 -4.56 -27.08
C ALA A 246 2.36 -3.97 -28.30
N PRO A 247 1.67 -4.79 -29.10
CA PRO A 247 1.06 -4.34 -30.34
C PRO A 247 -0.12 -3.39 -30.09
N THR A 248 -0.15 -2.30 -30.82
CA THR A 248 -1.25 -1.33 -30.86
C THR A 248 -2.51 -2.01 -31.42
N THR A 249 -3.56 -2.09 -30.60
CA THR A 249 -4.89 -2.54 -31.05
C THR A 249 -5.53 -1.42 -31.88
N THR A 250 -5.70 -1.64 -33.18
CA THR A 250 -6.39 -0.71 -34.08
C THR A 250 -7.87 -0.66 -33.75
N ALA A 251 -8.34 0.46 -33.19
CA ALA A 251 -9.76 0.76 -33.06
C ALA A 251 -10.36 1.09 -34.46
N PRO A 252 -11.59 0.63 -34.77
CA PRO A 252 -12.21 0.93 -36.06
C PRO A 252 -12.66 2.40 -36.15
N ALA A 253 -12.48 2.96 -37.34
CA ALA A 253 -12.77 4.34 -37.69
C ALA A 253 -14.24 4.72 -37.43
N ALA A 254 -14.46 5.74 -36.60
CA ALA A 254 -15.74 6.44 -36.51
C ALA A 254 -15.90 7.36 -37.72
N GLY A 255 -16.99 7.16 -38.46
CA GLY A 255 -17.33 7.91 -39.66
C GLY A 255 -17.58 9.40 -39.38
N THR A 256 -17.00 10.21 -40.25
CA THR A 256 -17.24 11.65 -40.37
C THR A 256 -18.71 11.94 -40.67
N VAL A 257 -19.37 12.72 -39.81
CA VAL A 257 -20.62 13.41 -40.17
C VAL A 257 -20.37 14.91 -40.09
N ALA A 258 -20.60 15.59 -41.22
CA ALA A 258 -20.39 17.02 -41.42
C ALA A 258 -21.37 17.88 -40.58
N PRO A 259 -21.01 19.14 -40.27
CA PRO A 259 -21.83 20.01 -39.43
C PRO A 259 -23.03 20.56 -40.22
N VAL A 260 -24.20 20.56 -39.59
CA VAL A 260 -25.37 21.29 -40.11
C VAL A 260 -25.44 22.64 -39.42
N ASP A 261 -25.25 23.66 -40.22
CA ASP A 261 -25.41 25.09 -39.94
C ASP A 261 -26.90 25.41 -39.72
N VAL A 262 -27.22 26.09 -38.61
CA VAL A 262 -28.52 26.74 -38.43
C VAL A 262 -28.29 28.08 -37.75
N THR A 263 -28.39 29.14 -38.54
CA THR A 263 -28.36 30.53 -38.12
C THR A 263 -29.75 31.17 -38.32
N GLU A 264 -30.17 31.98 -37.33
CA GLU A 264 -31.32 32.91 -37.24
C GLU A 264 -32.77 32.34 -37.20
N ALA A 265 -33.73 32.88 -36.44
CA ALA A 265 -33.97 34.29 -36.12
C ALA A 265 -34.70 34.53 -34.77
N LEU A 266 -34.49 35.74 -34.24
CA LEU A 266 -35.24 36.38 -33.16
C LEU A 266 -36.70 36.65 -33.55
N SER A 267 -37.65 36.35 -32.64
CA SER A 267 -38.91 37.08 -32.59
C SER A 267 -39.41 37.28 -31.17
N THR A 268 -39.65 38.56 -30.89
CA THR A 268 -40.18 39.20 -29.70
C THR A 268 -41.64 38.81 -29.44
N ASN A 269 -41.99 38.55 -28.18
CA ASN A 269 -43.29 38.94 -27.64
C ASN A 269 -43.21 39.12 -26.12
N ALA A 270 -43.40 40.36 -25.68
CA ALA A 270 -43.68 40.72 -24.30
C ALA A 270 -45.17 40.46 -23.97
N PRO A 271 -45.51 40.35 -22.68
CA PRO A 271 -46.72 41.02 -22.22
C PRO A 271 -46.47 41.96 -21.04
N ALA A 272 -47.41 42.90 -20.96
CA ALA A 272 -47.50 44.08 -20.13
C ALA A 272 -47.37 43.87 -18.61
N ALA A 273 -46.85 44.92 -17.97
CA ALA A 273 -46.86 45.15 -16.56
C ALA A 273 -48.27 45.48 -16.03
N THR A 274 -48.56 45.02 -14.80
CA THR A 274 -49.50 45.68 -13.91
C THR A 274 -48.84 45.90 -12.57
N SER A 275 -48.78 47.18 -12.19
CA SER A 275 -48.25 47.73 -10.95
C SER A 275 -49.14 47.45 -9.74
N THR A 276 -48.54 47.13 -8.58
CA THR A 276 -48.90 47.74 -7.29
C THR A 276 -47.66 47.82 -6.38
N SER A 277 -47.66 48.87 -5.57
CA SER A 277 -46.50 49.54 -5.00
C SER A 277 -46.25 49.24 -3.52
N ASN A 278 -44.96 49.28 -3.14
CA ASN A 278 -44.35 49.86 -1.93
C ASN A 278 -44.67 49.30 -0.53
N CYS A 279 -43.61 48.87 0.19
CA CYS A 279 -43.07 49.67 1.33
C CYS A 279 -41.69 49.21 1.88
N LYS A 280 -40.71 50.12 1.71
CA LYS A 280 -39.62 50.55 2.60
C LYS A 280 -38.71 49.54 3.33
N ALA A 281 -37.48 49.45 2.82
CA ALA A 281 -36.27 49.14 3.59
C ALA A 281 -35.86 50.32 4.51
N ARG A 282 -35.53 50.03 5.77
CA ARG A 282 -35.00 51.00 6.75
C ARG A 282 -33.51 50.75 6.97
N ARG A 283 -32.67 51.68 6.52
CA ARG A 283 -31.23 51.82 6.87
C ARG A 283 -31.07 51.86 8.40
N ARG A 284 -30.15 51.06 8.95
CA ARG A 284 -29.54 51.33 10.27
C ARG A 284 -28.11 51.82 10.06
N ARG A 285 -27.87 53.03 10.54
CA ARG A 285 -26.54 53.65 10.70
C ARG A 285 -25.76 52.89 11.77
N MET A 286 -24.49 52.64 11.51
CA MET A 286 -23.50 52.31 12.53
C MET A 286 -23.19 53.58 13.33
N THR A 287 -23.20 53.49 14.65
CA THR A 287 -22.62 54.49 15.54
C THR A 287 -21.51 53.80 16.32
N ALA A 288 -20.27 54.18 16.03
CA ALA A 288 -19.11 53.85 16.86
C ALA A 288 -19.16 54.74 18.11
N ASN A 289 -19.07 54.12 19.29
CA ASN A 289 -18.90 54.83 20.55
C ASN A 289 -17.42 54.74 20.94
N LEU A 290 -16.71 55.84 20.73
CA LEU A 290 -15.45 56.15 21.41
C LEU A 290 -15.80 56.59 22.83
N ARG A 291 -15.18 55.96 23.83
CA ARG A 291 -15.13 56.48 25.20
C ARG A 291 -13.65 56.69 25.53
N SER A 292 -13.32 57.96 25.75
CA SER A 292 -12.03 58.49 26.12
C SER A 292 -12.04 58.87 27.59
N GLU A 293 -10.88 58.70 28.24
CA GLU A 293 -10.36 59.34 29.46
C GLU A 293 -11.11 58.99 30.78
N ASN A 294 -10.44 58.57 31.85
CA ASN A 294 -9.18 59.03 32.44
C ASN A 294 -8.56 57.93 33.33
#